data_AF-A0A086YJ77-F1
#
_entry.id   AF-A0A086YJ77-F1
#
_cell.length_a   1.000
_cell.length_b   1.000
_cell.length_c   1.000
_cell.angle_alpha   90.00
_cell.angle_beta   90.00
_cell.angle_gamma   90.00
#
_symmetry.space_group_name_H-M   'P 1'
#
loop_
_entity.id
_entity.type
_entity.pdbx_description
1 polymer ?
#
loop_
_entity_poly.entity_id
_entity_poly.type
_entity_poly.pdbx_seq_one_letter_code
_entity_poly.pdbx_strand_id
1 'polypeptide(L)'
;EMRRFDEDFRILTGETLRYCLKETQRDGVWPAEYGKSIAYLELLRREEYLKGAQGRYPRPGLLTLDPAPQFDLVIVDEAHHLRNPDSNTYELARFLCDVAEAVLFLTATPIQLRLSDLFTLLNLLQPDIFMDEALFETMIAPNRHLTHAIRHVRTKQPAGNWATEAHSALEAASGTQWGKMFLSRDPRLISWLERLSKDAHLSEAERIRLIRDIEEVHTLAGVMNRTRRRDIGRFTIREPRTVTVAFTPEQERLYTELLSLRREILALDYSPQVLRLLTVTLERQAASCLPALTAVIDEILRPAGFNVGTITDDPEVENEDVLPLPPQLQERAIELRRMATSLPDRDPKLEALLQIVGEAIKGKGPGKVLIFSFFLRTIAYLHRQLLGKGCRVALITGQVDDREREHLRERFRLKRNDPEALDVLLSSEVGCEGLD
;
A
#
# COMPACT_ATOMS: atom_id res chain seq x y z
N GLU A 1 -14.03 -4.78 16.14
CA GLU A 1 -14.30 -3.40 15.66
C GLU A 1 -15.66 -3.14 15.01
N MET A 2 -16.43 -4.16 14.60
CA MET A 2 -17.73 -4.03 13.88
C MET A 2 -18.92 -3.42 14.65
N ARG A 3 -18.72 -2.61 15.71
CA ARG A 3 -19.82 -2.02 16.51
C ARG A 3 -19.81 -0.50 16.62
N ARG A 4 -18.97 0.21 15.87
CA ARG A 4 -18.88 1.68 16.01
C ARG A 4 -20.10 2.42 15.46
N PHE A 5 -20.83 1.84 14.52
CA PHE A 5 -21.90 2.52 13.78
C PHE A 5 -23.27 1.83 13.86
N ASP A 6 -23.39 0.73 14.61
CA ASP A 6 -24.63 -0.06 14.74
C ASP A 6 -25.24 -0.48 13.39
N GLU A 7 -24.37 -0.78 12.42
CA GLU A 7 -24.73 -1.23 11.08
C GLU A 7 -24.30 -2.68 10.87
N ASP A 8 -25.19 -3.49 10.30
CA ASP A 8 -24.92 -4.90 9.97
C ASP A 8 -24.62 -5.04 8.48
N PHE A 9 -23.39 -5.45 8.16
CA PHE A 9 -22.92 -5.68 6.80
C PHE A 9 -22.67 -7.18 6.59
N ARG A 10 -23.18 -7.71 5.48
CA ARG A 10 -22.94 -9.10 5.07
C ARG A 10 -21.67 -9.22 4.23
N ILE A 11 -20.77 -10.12 4.60
CA ILE A 11 -19.59 -10.41 3.77
C ILE A 11 -20.00 -11.28 2.58
N LEU A 12 -19.70 -10.83 1.36
CA LEU A 12 -19.90 -11.62 0.16
C LEU A 12 -18.74 -12.60 -0.04
N THR A 13 -19.06 -13.88 0.00
CA THR A 13 -18.19 -14.96 -0.46
C THR A 13 -18.47 -15.27 -1.93
N GLY A 14 -17.64 -16.08 -2.57
CA GLY A 14 -17.93 -16.54 -3.94
C GLY A 14 -19.25 -17.29 -4.06
N GLU A 15 -19.73 -17.95 -2.99
CA GLU A 15 -21.04 -18.62 -3.00
C GLU A 15 -22.19 -17.61 -2.93
N THR A 16 -22.15 -16.68 -1.98
CA THR A 16 -23.21 -15.70 -1.80
C THR A 16 -23.24 -14.69 -2.95
N LEU A 17 -22.09 -14.33 -3.52
CA LEU A 17 -22.03 -13.49 -4.73
C LEU A 17 -22.73 -14.17 -5.92
N ARG A 18 -22.50 -15.48 -6.13
CA ARG A 18 -23.22 -16.24 -7.18
C ARG A 18 -24.72 -16.27 -6.95
N TYR A 19 -25.14 -16.38 -5.69
CA TYR A 19 -26.55 -16.27 -5.34
C TYR A 19 -27.09 -14.90 -5.72
N CYS A 20 -26.44 -13.81 -5.30
CA CYS A 20 -26.86 -12.45 -5.63
C CYS A 20 -26.95 -12.21 -7.14
N LEU A 21 -25.96 -12.64 -7.92
CA LEU A 21 -25.97 -12.48 -9.37
C LEU A 21 -27.14 -13.24 -10.02
N LYS A 22 -27.43 -14.46 -9.58
CA LYS A 22 -28.55 -15.25 -10.11
C LYS A 22 -29.91 -14.67 -9.76
N GLU A 23 -30.11 -14.26 -8.51
CA GLU A 23 -31.37 -13.69 -8.07
C GLU A 23 -31.61 -12.33 -8.72
N THR A 24 -30.57 -11.49 -8.85
CA THR A 24 -30.67 -10.21 -9.56
C THR A 24 -31.02 -10.41 -11.03
N GLN A 25 -30.43 -11.41 -11.71
CA GLN A 25 -30.79 -11.74 -13.09
C GLN A 25 -32.23 -12.23 -13.24
N ARG A 26 -32.79 -12.88 -12.20
CA ARG A 26 -34.15 -13.43 -12.22
C ARG A 26 -35.20 -12.37 -11.90
N ASP A 27 -34.96 -11.59 -10.85
CA ASP A 27 -35.94 -10.70 -10.24
C ASP A 27 -35.72 -9.22 -10.62
N GLY A 28 -34.59 -8.90 -11.24
CA GLY A 28 -34.19 -7.55 -11.65
C GLY A 28 -33.80 -6.63 -10.49
N VAL A 29 -33.68 -7.18 -9.28
CA VAL A 29 -33.39 -6.42 -8.06
C VAL A 29 -32.33 -7.16 -7.24
N TRP A 30 -31.36 -6.42 -6.70
CA TRP A 30 -30.36 -6.98 -5.81
C TRP A 30 -31.03 -7.51 -4.52
N PRO A 31 -30.70 -8.73 -4.03
CA PRO A 31 -31.38 -9.28 -2.87
C PRO A 31 -31.27 -8.40 -1.62
N ALA A 32 -32.40 -8.10 -0.99
CA ALA A 32 -32.48 -7.18 0.16
C ALA A 32 -31.62 -7.63 1.35
N GLU A 33 -31.47 -8.94 1.58
CA GLU A 33 -30.58 -9.49 2.62
C GLU A 33 -29.11 -9.06 2.44
N TYR A 34 -28.70 -8.81 1.19
CA TYR A 34 -27.36 -8.35 0.82
C TYR A 34 -27.34 -6.89 0.37
N GLY A 35 -28.36 -6.09 0.74
CA GLY A 35 -28.41 -4.65 0.44
C GLY A 35 -27.31 -3.84 1.13
N LYS A 36 -26.76 -4.37 2.24
CA LYS A 36 -25.55 -3.86 2.89
C LYS A 36 -24.51 -4.96 2.90
N SER A 37 -23.52 -4.85 2.02
CA SER A 37 -22.53 -5.92 1.83
C SER A 37 -21.10 -5.42 1.74
N ILE A 38 -20.16 -6.23 2.23
CA ILE A 38 -18.72 -6.03 2.08
C ILE A 38 -18.22 -7.14 1.15
N ALA A 39 -17.44 -6.77 0.14
CA ALA A 39 -16.84 -7.71 -0.79
C ALA A 39 -15.37 -7.36 -1.04
N TYR A 40 -14.55 -8.38 -1.18
CA TYR A 40 -13.16 -8.22 -1.58
C TYR A 40 -13.09 -7.84 -3.06
N LEU A 41 -12.25 -6.84 -3.38
CA LEU A 41 -12.06 -6.36 -4.76
C LEU A 41 -11.55 -7.50 -5.66
N GLU A 42 -10.70 -8.36 -5.11
CA GLU A 42 -10.12 -9.54 -5.74
C GLU A 42 -11.17 -10.56 -6.13
N LEU A 43 -12.24 -10.69 -5.33
CA LEU A 43 -13.37 -11.55 -5.66
C LEU A 43 -14.16 -10.94 -6.82
N LEU A 44 -14.55 -9.67 -6.72
CA LEU A 44 -15.40 -9.03 -7.71
C LEU A 44 -14.74 -8.89 -9.09
N ARG A 45 -13.41 -8.68 -9.14
CA ARG A 45 -12.66 -8.50 -10.39
C ARG A 45 -12.41 -9.80 -11.17
N ARG A 46 -12.69 -10.97 -10.58
CA ARG A 46 -12.52 -12.25 -11.29
C ARG A 46 -13.48 -12.27 -12.47
N GLU A 47 -12.97 -12.71 -13.61
CA GLU A 47 -13.72 -12.71 -14.87
C GLU A 47 -15.07 -13.43 -14.76
N GLU A 48 -15.11 -14.54 -14.01
CA GLU A 48 -16.32 -15.33 -13.74
C GLU A 48 -17.45 -14.56 -13.04
N TYR A 49 -17.15 -13.52 -12.24
CA TYR A 49 -18.15 -12.70 -11.55
C TYR A 49 -18.35 -11.34 -12.20
N LEU A 50 -17.31 -10.79 -12.83
CA LEU A 50 -17.39 -9.50 -13.50
C LEU A 50 -18.13 -9.64 -14.84
N LYS A 51 -17.65 -10.53 -15.71
CA LYS A 51 -18.14 -10.74 -17.08
C LYS A 51 -19.08 -11.94 -17.20
N GLY A 52 -19.10 -12.79 -16.19
CA GLY A 52 -19.87 -14.04 -16.21
C GLY A 52 -19.15 -15.14 -16.99
N ALA A 53 -19.83 -16.26 -17.22
CA ALA A 53 -19.29 -17.36 -18.00
C ALA A 53 -20.18 -17.66 -19.20
N GLN A 54 -19.59 -17.61 -20.40
CA GLN A 54 -20.24 -17.99 -21.65
C GLN A 54 -19.93 -19.47 -21.91
N GLY A 55 -20.97 -20.32 -21.92
CA GLY A 55 -20.80 -21.76 -22.09
C GLY A 55 -22.12 -22.51 -22.09
N ARG A 56 -22.07 -23.84 -21.98
CA ARG A 56 -23.26 -24.71 -22.01
C ARG A 56 -24.26 -24.39 -20.88
N TYR A 57 -23.77 -23.82 -19.78
CA TYR A 57 -24.57 -23.29 -18.68
C TYR A 57 -24.13 -21.85 -18.42
N PRO A 58 -24.75 -20.85 -19.07
CA PRO A 58 -24.35 -19.46 -18.92
C PRO A 58 -24.54 -19.02 -17.46
N ARG A 59 -23.60 -18.22 -16.96
CA ARG A 59 -23.68 -17.63 -15.62
C ARG A 59 -23.62 -16.12 -15.73
N PRO A 60 -24.52 -15.39 -15.06
CA PRO A 60 -24.48 -13.93 -15.04
C PRO A 60 -23.23 -13.45 -14.30
N GLY A 61 -22.69 -12.33 -14.78
CA GLY A 61 -21.71 -11.51 -14.09
C GLY A 61 -22.26 -10.10 -13.90
N LEU A 62 -21.60 -9.28 -13.10
CA LEU A 62 -22.05 -7.91 -12.78
C LEU A 62 -22.34 -7.08 -14.03
N LEU A 63 -21.46 -7.14 -15.03
CA LEU A 63 -21.59 -6.38 -16.28
C LEU A 63 -22.68 -6.91 -17.21
N THR A 64 -23.17 -8.14 -16.98
CA THR A 64 -24.16 -8.79 -17.84
C THR A 64 -25.56 -8.80 -17.25
N LEU A 65 -25.73 -8.28 -16.03
CA LEU A 65 -27.03 -8.14 -15.40
C LEU A 65 -27.89 -7.12 -16.16
N ASP A 66 -29.11 -7.53 -16.49
CA ASP A 66 -30.14 -6.68 -17.09
C ASP A 66 -31.49 -6.92 -16.39
N PRO A 67 -32.03 -5.94 -15.64
CA PRO A 67 -31.43 -4.62 -15.39
C PRO A 67 -30.17 -4.71 -14.51
N ALA A 68 -29.27 -3.73 -14.68
CA ALA A 68 -28.13 -3.58 -13.79
C ALA A 68 -28.60 -3.29 -12.35
N PRO A 69 -27.91 -3.82 -11.32
CA PRO A 69 -28.22 -3.49 -9.93
C PRO A 69 -28.06 -1.99 -9.69
N GLN A 70 -28.76 -1.44 -8.70
CA GLN A 70 -28.65 -0.03 -8.31
C GLN A 70 -28.24 0.03 -6.85
N PHE A 71 -27.27 0.91 -6.53
CA PHE A 71 -26.78 1.09 -5.17
C PHE A 71 -26.85 2.57 -4.77
N ASP A 72 -27.29 2.86 -3.55
CA ASP A 72 -27.30 4.24 -3.06
C ASP A 72 -25.88 4.76 -2.79
N LEU A 73 -25.00 3.87 -2.30
CA LEU A 73 -23.63 4.20 -1.91
C LEU A 73 -22.67 3.04 -2.15
N VAL A 74 -21.58 3.32 -2.87
CA VAL A 74 -20.42 2.43 -2.98
C VAL A 74 -19.23 3.06 -2.25
N ILE A 75 -18.61 2.31 -1.36
CA ILE A 75 -17.38 2.71 -0.68
C ILE A 75 -16.27 1.77 -1.15
N VAL A 76 -15.22 2.32 -1.75
CA VAL A 76 -14.03 1.57 -2.14
C VAL A 76 -12.88 1.98 -1.23
N ASP A 77 -12.44 1.06 -0.39
CA ASP A 77 -11.21 1.22 0.37
C ASP A 77 -10.00 0.86 -0.47
N GLU A 78 -8.86 1.44 -0.11
CA GLU A 78 -7.60 1.36 -0.85
C GLU A 78 -7.77 1.58 -2.37
N ALA A 79 -8.50 2.64 -2.74
CA ALA A 79 -8.80 3.01 -4.12
C ALA A 79 -7.55 3.20 -5.00
N HIS A 80 -6.35 3.24 -4.41
CA HIS A 80 -5.10 3.17 -5.15
C HIS A 80 -4.95 1.87 -5.96
N HIS A 81 -5.74 0.81 -5.74
CA HIS A 81 -5.75 -0.36 -6.63
C HIS A 81 -6.46 -0.11 -7.97
N LEU A 82 -7.26 0.95 -8.09
CA LEU A 82 -8.10 1.23 -9.26
C LEU A 82 -7.39 2.05 -10.37
N ARG A 83 -6.08 2.24 -10.30
CA ARG A 83 -5.39 3.23 -11.16
C ARG A 83 -4.97 2.74 -12.53
N ASN A 84 -5.11 1.44 -12.81
CA ASN A 84 -4.71 0.87 -14.10
C ASN A 84 -5.93 0.71 -15.01
N PRO A 85 -6.12 1.57 -16.03
CA PRO A 85 -7.29 1.52 -16.90
C PRO A 85 -7.47 0.19 -17.63
N ASP A 86 -6.38 -0.54 -17.87
CA ASP A 86 -6.37 -1.82 -18.60
C ASP A 86 -6.73 -3.03 -17.71
N SER A 87 -7.09 -2.81 -16.44
CA SER A 87 -7.36 -3.88 -15.48
C SER A 87 -8.86 -4.17 -15.32
N ASN A 88 -9.22 -5.43 -15.06
CA ASN A 88 -10.57 -5.80 -14.63
C ASN A 88 -11.02 -5.03 -13.37
N THR A 89 -10.06 -4.65 -12.51
CA THR A 89 -10.31 -3.83 -11.33
C THR A 89 -10.85 -2.45 -11.70
N TYR A 90 -10.29 -1.82 -12.74
CA TYR A 90 -10.78 -0.54 -13.25
C TYR A 90 -12.15 -0.68 -13.91
N GLU A 91 -12.34 -1.71 -14.72
CA GLU A 91 -13.64 -2.00 -15.37
C GLU A 91 -14.75 -2.21 -14.33
N LEU A 92 -14.45 -2.97 -13.27
CA LEU A 92 -15.35 -3.13 -12.12
C LEU A 92 -15.65 -1.80 -11.44
N ALA A 93 -14.64 -0.99 -11.13
CA ALA A 93 -14.85 0.30 -10.47
C ALA A 93 -15.68 1.25 -11.33
N ARG A 94 -15.42 1.28 -12.65
CA ARG A 94 -16.21 2.06 -13.60
C ARG A 94 -17.68 1.65 -13.57
N PHE A 95 -17.96 0.35 -13.65
CA PHE A 95 -19.31 -0.17 -13.51
C PHE A 95 -19.96 0.24 -12.19
N LEU A 96 -19.26 0.06 -11.07
CA LEU A 96 -19.77 0.43 -9.75
C LEU A 96 -20.08 1.93 -9.64
N CYS A 97 -19.27 2.80 -10.26
CA CYS A 97 -19.56 4.23 -10.34
C CYS A 97 -20.80 4.53 -11.19
N ASP A 98 -21.01 3.80 -12.28
CA ASP A 98 -22.14 4.04 -13.18
C ASP A 98 -23.47 3.54 -12.58
N VAL A 99 -23.44 2.55 -11.68
CA VAL A 99 -24.64 1.97 -11.04
C VAL A 99 -24.93 2.47 -9.62
N ALA A 100 -24.14 3.42 -9.12
CA ALA A 100 -24.29 3.96 -7.77
C ALA A 100 -24.70 5.44 -7.79
N GLU A 101 -25.57 5.85 -6.87
CA GLU A 101 -25.92 7.27 -6.70
C GLU A 101 -24.77 8.08 -6.10
N ALA A 102 -24.03 7.48 -5.16
CA ALA A 102 -22.85 8.07 -4.54
C ALA A 102 -21.68 7.09 -4.45
N VAL A 103 -20.46 7.60 -4.62
CA VAL A 103 -19.23 6.80 -4.52
C VAL A 103 -18.22 7.50 -3.63
N LEU A 104 -17.62 6.75 -2.71
CA LEU A 104 -16.56 7.22 -1.82
C LEU A 104 -15.30 6.37 -2.02
N PHE A 105 -14.23 7.02 -2.47
CA PHE A 105 -12.90 6.41 -2.54
C PHE A 105 -12.08 6.78 -1.32
N LEU A 106 -11.62 5.77 -0.58
CA LEU A 106 -10.71 5.91 0.55
C LEU A 106 -9.32 5.44 0.11
N THR A 107 -8.29 6.24 0.40
CA THR A 107 -6.91 5.83 0.13
C THR A 107 -5.92 6.63 0.96
N ALA A 108 -4.91 5.96 1.50
CA ALA A 108 -3.78 6.61 2.16
C ALA A 108 -2.82 7.30 1.17
N THR A 109 -2.80 6.84 -0.10
CA THR A 109 -1.83 7.26 -1.12
C THR A 109 -2.51 7.52 -2.46
N PRO A 110 -3.24 8.66 -2.61
CA PRO A 110 -3.92 9.00 -3.87
C PRO A 110 -2.95 9.29 -5.02
N ILE A 111 -1.67 9.51 -4.73
CA ILE A 111 -0.57 9.62 -5.69
C ILE A 111 0.54 8.69 -5.17
N GLN A 112 0.92 7.64 -5.90
CA GLN A 112 2.12 6.85 -5.55
C GLN A 112 3.27 7.10 -6.51
N LEU A 113 3.02 7.13 -7.82
CA LEU A 113 4.10 7.22 -8.82
C LEU A 113 4.01 8.45 -9.71
N ARG A 114 2.80 8.83 -10.15
CA ARG A 114 2.58 9.86 -11.18
C ARG A 114 1.30 10.65 -10.92
N LEU A 115 1.13 11.80 -11.58
CA LEU A 115 -0.12 12.57 -11.54
C LEU A 115 -1.28 11.86 -12.26
N SER A 116 -0.95 11.05 -13.28
CA SER A 116 -1.88 10.18 -14.01
C SER A 116 -2.68 9.25 -13.09
N ASP A 117 -2.05 8.80 -11.99
CA ASP A 117 -2.68 7.98 -10.96
C ASP A 117 -3.90 8.68 -10.34
N LEU A 118 -3.72 9.95 -9.95
CA LEU A 118 -4.78 10.74 -9.35
C LEU A 118 -5.84 11.12 -10.39
N PHE A 119 -5.42 11.46 -11.60
CA PHE A 119 -6.34 11.73 -12.71
C PHE A 119 -7.30 10.56 -12.92
N THR A 120 -6.77 9.34 -13.00
CA THR A 120 -7.56 8.12 -13.24
C THR A 120 -8.64 7.93 -12.17
N LEU A 121 -8.30 8.12 -10.89
CA LEU A 121 -9.27 8.02 -9.79
C LEU A 121 -10.34 9.11 -9.83
N LEU A 122 -9.94 10.35 -10.14
CA LEU A 122 -10.88 11.47 -10.23
C LEU A 122 -11.79 11.35 -11.47
N ASN A 123 -11.27 10.83 -12.58
CA ASN A 123 -12.04 10.54 -13.78
C ASN A 123 -13.09 9.45 -13.54
N LEU A 124 -12.79 8.43 -12.73
CA LEU A 124 -13.77 7.43 -12.31
C LEU A 124 -14.93 8.05 -11.52
N LEU A 125 -14.64 9.02 -10.64
CA LEU A 125 -15.67 9.67 -9.81
C LEU A 125 -16.45 10.75 -10.55
N GLN A 126 -15.79 11.55 -11.37
CA GLN A 126 -16.37 12.70 -12.07
C GLN A 126 -15.79 12.85 -13.49
N PRO A 127 -16.19 11.97 -14.43
CA PRO A 127 -15.64 11.97 -15.78
C PRO A 127 -15.90 13.28 -16.52
N ASP A 128 -17.01 13.96 -16.25
CA ASP A 128 -17.38 15.23 -16.90
C ASP A 128 -16.48 16.41 -16.49
N ILE A 129 -15.92 16.37 -15.27
CA ILE A 129 -14.98 17.40 -14.79
C ILE A 129 -13.56 17.05 -15.21
N PHE A 130 -13.20 15.78 -15.11
CA PHE A 130 -11.86 15.26 -15.36
C PHE A 130 -11.80 14.47 -16.67
N MET A 131 -12.15 15.10 -17.77
CA MET A 131 -12.26 14.42 -19.09
C MET A 131 -10.90 14.09 -19.71
N ASP A 132 -9.92 14.98 -19.57
CA ASP A 132 -8.64 14.94 -20.27
C ASP A 132 -7.47 15.21 -19.33
N GLU A 133 -6.40 14.44 -19.48
CA GLU A 133 -5.24 14.49 -18.60
C GLU A 133 -4.46 15.82 -18.75
N ALA A 134 -4.33 16.35 -19.97
CA ALA A 134 -3.63 17.61 -20.20
C ALA A 134 -4.42 18.81 -19.62
N LEU A 135 -5.74 18.79 -19.74
CA LEU A 135 -6.60 19.75 -19.06
C LEU A 135 -6.48 19.62 -17.53
N PHE A 136 -6.45 18.40 -17.00
CA PHE A 136 -6.26 18.15 -15.58
C PHE A 136 -4.92 18.72 -15.08
N GLU A 137 -3.81 18.48 -15.78
CA GLU A 137 -2.50 19.05 -15.44
C GLU A 137 -2.55 20.58 -15.37
N THR A 138 -3.23 21.19 -16.35
CA THR A 138 -3.45 22.64 -16.39
C THR A 138 -4.27 23.11 -15.18
N MET A 139 -5.33 22.37 -14.84
CA MET A 139 -6.23 22.64 -13.72
C MET A 139 -5.52 22.57 -12.36
N ILE A 140 -4.62 21.61 -12.14
CA ILE A 140 -3.93 21.44 -10.85
C ILE A 140 -2.65 22.28 -10.74
N ALA A 141 -2.14 22.85 -11.83
CA ALA A 141 -0.96 23.71 -11.84
C ALA A 141 -0.90 24.79 -10.73
N PRO A 142 -1.98 25.55 -10.40
CA PRO A 142 -1.95 26.52 -9.32
C PRO A 142 -1.80 25.91 -7.92
N ASN A 143 -2.20 24.66 -7.70
CA ASN A 143 -2.29 24.05 -6.36
C ASN A 143 -0.95 24.00 -5.63
N ARG A 144 0.17 23.83 -6.36
CA ARG A 144 1.52 23.88 -5.75
C ARG A 144 1.79 25.25 -5.12
N HIS A 145 1.35 26.32 -5.79
CA HIS A 145 1.54 27.70 -5.36
C HIS A 145 0.60 28.04 -4.20
N LEU A 146 -0.67 27.60 -4.27
CA LEU A 146 -1.62 27.72 -3.16
C LEU A 146 -1.11 26.99 -1.91
N THR A 147 -0.55 25.79 -2.08
CA THR A 147 0.07 25.03 -0.97
C THR A 147 1.26 25.76 -0.37
N HIS A 148 2.09 26.41 -1.18
CA HIS A 148 3.19 27.24 -0.69
C HIS A 148 2.68 28.47 0.09
N ALA A 149 1.66 29.16 -0.43
CA ALA A 149 1.03 30.27 0.28
C ALA A 149 0.48 29.82 1.65
N ILE A 150 -0.30 28.73 1.70
CA ILE A 150 -0.79 28.15 2.96
C ILE A 150 0.36 27.85 3.92
N ARG A 151 1.47 27.28 3.43
CA ARG A 151 2.65 26.99 4.25
C ARG A 151 3.22 28.25 4.88
N HIS A 152 3.44 29.32 4.10
CA HIS A 152 3.97 30.59 4.62
C HIS A 152 3.04 31.22 5.65
N VAL A 153 1.74 31.27 5.36
CA VAL A 153 0.72 31.82 6.27
C VAL A 153 0.59 30.99 7.56
N ARG A 154 0.67 29.66 7.46
CA ARG A 154 0.54 28.74 8.61
C ARG A 154 1.76 28.78 9.54
N THR A 155 2.97 28.77 8.99
CA THR A 155 4.21 28.70 9.78
C THR A 155 4.77 30.08 10.14
N LYS A 156 4.32 31.15 9.49
CA LYS A 156 4.92 32.49 9.54
C LYS A 156 6.42 32.48 9.21
N GLN A 157 6.82 31.60 8.29
CA GLN A 157 8.19 31.49 7.79
C GLN A 157 8.28 31.92 6.33
N PRO A 158 9.37 32.57 5.90
CA PRO A 158 10.44 33.12 6.72
C PRO A 158 9.96 34.25 7.64
N ALA A 159 10.54 34.35 8.84
CA ALA A 159 10.17 35.39 9.81
C ALA A 159 10.35 36.79 9.20
N GLY A 160 9.38 37.68 9.41
CA GLY A 160 9.38 39.03 8.83
C GLY A 160 8.90 39.12 7.38
N ASN A 161 9.07 38.07 6.57
CA ASN A 161 8.76 38.11 5.13
C ASN A 161 7.65 37.14 4.68
N TRP A 162 7.06 36.37 5.61
CA TRP A 162 6.05 35.36 5.28
C TRP A 162 4.85 35.92 4.49
N ALA A 163 4.45 37.16 4.72
CA ALA A 163 3.32 37.80 4.04
C ALA A 163 3.66 38.09 2.57
N THR A 164 4.87 38.60 2.31
CA THR A 164 5.40 38.83 0.96
C THR A 164 5.58 37.52 0.19
N GLU A 165 6.10 36.48 0.85
CA GLU A 165 6.23 35.15 0.24
C GLU A 165 4.86 34.52 -0.06
N ALA A 166 3.89 34.66 0.85
CA ALA A 166 2.52 34.24 0.62
C ALA A 166 1.89 34.99 -0.56
N HIS A 167 2.08 36.31 -0.64
CA HIS A 167 1.62 37.14 -1.76
C HIS A 167 2.20 36.66 -3.09
N SER A 168 3.52 36.54 -3.18
CA SER A 168 4.23 36.05 -4.36
C SER A 168 3.74 34.67 -4.80
N ALA A 169 3.49 33.77 -3.84
CA ALA A 169 2.93 32.46 -4.14
C ALA A 169 1.49 32.55 -4.70
N LEU A 170 0.63 33.41 -4.14
CA LEU A 170 -0.74 33.60 -4.66
C LEU A 170 -0.76 34.28 -6.04
N GLU A 171 0.15 35.22 -6.30
CA GLU A 171 0.34 35.80 -7.64
C GLU A 171 0.81 34.75 -8.64
N ALA A 172 1.76 33.90 -8.26
CA ALA A 172 2.22 32.80 -9.10
C ALA A 172 1.09 31.79 -9.39
N ALA A 173 0.22 31.50 -8.40
CA ALA A 173 -0.98 30.69 -8.60
C ALA A 173 -1.90 31.33 -9.65
N SER A 174 -2.18 32.62 -9.51
CA SER A 174 -3.01 33.43 -10.42
C SER A 174 -2.38 33.58 -11.81
N GLY A 175 -1.06 33.48 -11.93
CA GLY A 175 -0.31 33.55 -13.18
C GLY A 175 -0.32 32.27 -14.02
N THR A 176 -0.71 31.13 -13.44
CA THR A 176 -0.90 29.88 -14.20
C THR A 176 -2.03 30.00 -15.22
N GLN A 177 -2.07 29.15 -16.24
CA GLN A 177 -3.13 29.19 -17.26
C GLN A 177 -4.52 29.06 -16.63
N TRP A 178 -4.72 28.07 -15.75
CA TRP A 178 -5.97 27.93 -14.99
C TRP A 178 -6.21 29.10 -14.02
N GLY A 179 -5.16 29.56 -13.35
CA GLY A 179 -5.23 30.68 -12.42
C GLY A 179 -5.72 31.97 -13.08
N LYS A 180 -5.26 32.26 -14.30
CA LYS A 180 -5.73 33.43 -15.07
C LYS A 180 -7.21 33.35 -15.41
N MET A 181 -7.71 32.15 -15.70
CA MET A 181 -9.11 31.94 -16.08
C MET A 181 -10.06 32.02 -14.89
N PHE A 182 -9.67 31.45 -13.74
CA PHE A 182 -10.58 31.24 -12.60
C PHE A 182 -10.12 31.97 -11.33
N LEU A 183 -8.88 31.76 -10.87
CA LEU A 183 -8.40 32.29 -9.59
C LEU A 183 -8.30 33.83 -9.59
N SER A 184 -7.85 34.42 -10.69
CA SER A 184 -7.69 35.88 -10.83
C SER A 184 -9.02 36.65 -10.74
N ARG A 185 -10.14 35.94 -10.86
CA ARG A 185 -11.49 36.49 -10.81
C ARG A 185 -12.19 36.24 -9.48
N ASP A 186 -11.58 35.47 -8.57
CA ASP A 186 -12.13 35.21 -7.24
C ASP A 186 -11.98 36.46 -6.35
N PRO A 187 -13.09 37.09 -5.90
CA PRO A 187 -13.02 38.31 -5.10
C PRO A 187 -12.27 38.14 -3.77
N ARG A 188 -12.31 36.94 -3.18
CA ARG A 188 -11.59 36.64 -1.93
C ARG A 188 -10.10 36.71 -2.17
N LEU A 189 -9.61 36.10 -3.25
CA LEU A 189 -8.19 36.08 -3.58
C LEU A 189 -7.68 37.48 -3.91
N ILE A 190 -8.44 38.27 -4.67
CA ILE A 190 -8.11 39.68 -4.98
C ILE A 190 -7.96 40.48 -3.67
N SER A 191 -8.94 40.37 -2.77
CA SER A 191 -8.89 41.07 -1.48
C SER A 191 -7.67 40.67 -0.64
N TRP A 192 -7.33 39.37 -0.62
CA TRP A 192 -6.17 38.89 0.12
C TRP A 192 -4.84 39.32 -0.49
N LEU A 193 -4.71 39.36 -1.82
CA LEU A 193 -3.54 39.90 -2.51
C LEU A 193 -3.33 41.39 -2.19
N GLU A 194 -4.37 42.21 -2.32
CA GLU A 194 -4.32 43.63 -1.94
C GLU A 194 -3.97 43.83 -0.47
N ARG A 195 -4.44 42.94 0.40
CA ARG A 195 -4.16 43.02 1.83
C ARG A 195 -2.71 42.65 2.12
N LEU A 196 -2.22 41.54 1.59
CA LEU A 196 -0.84 41.06 1.84
C LEU A 196 0.22 42.01 1.27
N SER A 197 -0.07 42.73 0.18
CA SER A 197 0.86 43.72 -0.41
C SER A 197 1.08 44.97 0.45
N LYS A 198 0.16 45.31 1.37
CA LYS A 198 0.22 46.50 2.23
C LYS A 198 0.93 46.26 3.58
N ASP A 199 1.85 45.29 3.64
CA ASP A 199 2.59 44.87 4.85
C ASP A 199 1.65 44.45 6.01
N ALA A 200 0.79 43.48 5.71
CA ALA A 200 -0.33 43.12 6.59
C ALA A 200 0.12 42.51 7.93
N HIS A 201 -0.10 43.27 9.00
CA HIS A 201 -0.25 42.72 10.34
C HIS A 201 -1.61 42.03 10.43
N LEU A 202 -1.67 40.75 10.05
CA LEU A 202 -2.88 39.94 10.18
C LEU A 202 -3.06 39.46 11.62
N SER A 203 -4.27 39.65 12.15
CA SER A 203 -4.69 38.97 13.38
C SER A 203 -4.73 37.46 13.19
N GLU A 204 -4.73 36.70 14.29
CA GLU A 204 -4.79 35.23 14.20
C GLU A 204 -6.08 34.74 13.53
N ALA A 205 -7.22 35.36 13.83
CA ALA A 205 -8.49 35.05 13.18
C ALA A 205 -8.45 35.33 11.66
N GLU A 206 -7.83 36.43 11.23
CA GLU A 206 -7.69 36.75 9.80
C GLU A 206 -6.77 35.78 9.09
N ARG A 207 -5.69 35.36 9.75
CA ARG A 207 -4.76 34.36 9.23
C ARG A 207 -5.45 33.01 9.01
N ILE A 208 -6.29 32.59 9.95
CA ILE A 208 -7.09 31.35 9.83
C ILE A 208 -8.10 31.49 8.68
N ARG A 209 -8.77 32.65 8.55
CA ARG A 209 -9.66 32.92 7.42
C ARG A 209 -8.91 32.87 6.08
N LEU A 210 -7.75 33.50 5.98
CA LEU A 210 -6.91 33.45 4.78
C LEU A 210 -6.54 32.01 4.41
N ILE A 211 -6.13 31.18 5.38
CA ILE A 211 -5.80 29.77 5.12
C ILE A 211 -7.02 29.03 4.55
N ARG A 212 -8.19 29.17 5.20
CA ARG A 212 -9.42 28.53 4.75
C ARG A 212 -9.83 28.99 3.36
N ASP A 213 -9.77 30.29 3.08
CA ASP A 213 -10.15 30.84 1.78
C ASP A 213 -9.18 30.35 0.68
N ILE A 214 -7.88 30.20 0.97
CA ILE A 214 -6.93 29.57 0.04
C ILE A 214 -7.22 28.08 -0.16
N GLU A 215 -7.60 27.36 0.90
CA GLU A 215 -7.98 25.94 0.84
C GLU A 215 -9.26 25.74 0.01
N GLU A 216 -10.24 26.66 0.09
CA GLU A 216 -11.48 26.61 -0.68
C GLU A 216 -11.29 26.87 -2.18
N VAL A 217 -10.30 27.67 -2.58
CA VAL A 217 -9.98 27.90 -4.01
C VAL A 217 -9.02 26.86 -4.60
N HIS A 218 -8.53 25.92 -3.78
CA HIS A 218 -7.73 24.80 -4.26
C HIS A 218 -8.57 23.93 -5.19
N THR A 219 -8.06 23.60 -6.38
CA THR A 219 -8.92 23.05 -7.46
C THR A 219 -9.48 21.66 -7.18
N LEU A 220 -8.89 20.94 -6.23
CA LEU A 220 -9.36 19.63 -5.77
C LEU A 220 -10.21 19.66 -4.48
N ALA A 221 -10.45 20.83 -3.89
CA ALA A 221 -11.11 20.92 -2.58
C ALA A 221 -12.54 20.37 -2.57
N GLY A 222 -13.26 20.49 -3.70
CA GLY A 222 -14.62 19.99 -3.84
C GLY A 222 -14.74 18.48 -4.04
N VAL A 223 -13.65 17.79 -4.40
CA VAL A 223 -13.65 16.36 -4.76
C VAL A 223 -12.78 15.51 -3.87
N MET A 224 -11.82 16.12 -3.16
CA MET A 224 -10.83 15.42 -2.36
C MET A 224 -10.65 16.10 -1.02
N ASN A 225 -10.88 15.35 0.05
CA ASN A 225 -10.49 15.74 1.40
C ASN A 225 -9.19 15.05 1.79
N ARG A 226 -8.17 15.82 2.20
CA ARG A 226 -6.92 15.26 2.71
C ARG A 226 -6.44 16.06 3.91
N THR A 227 -6.56 15.44 5.09
CA THR A 227 -6.00 15.98 6.32
C THR A 227 -4.69 15.29 6.65
N ARG A 228 -3.59 16.03 6.81
CA ARG A 228 -2.30 15.42 7.21
C ARG A 228 -2.20 15.38 8.72
N ARG A 229 -1.53 14.36 9.28
CA ARG A 229 -1.28 14.28 10.73
C ARG A 229 -0.68 15.58 11.31
N ARG A 230 0.26 16.21 10.60
CA ARG A 230 0.86 17.50 11.04
C ARG A 230 -0.14 18.66 11.17
N ASP A 231 -1.33 18.55 10.57
CA ASP A 231 -2.35 19.60 10.53
C ASP A 231 -3.36 19.50 11.69
N ILE A 232 -3.47 18.34 12.35
CA ILE A 232 -4.45 18.09 13.43
C ILE A 232 -3.84 18.30 14.83
N GLY A 233 -2.57 17.97 15.05
CA GLY A 233 -1.98 18.06 16.38
C GLY A 233 -0.51 17.64 16.49
N ARG A 234 0.00 17.59 17.72
CA ARG A 234 1.36 17.12 18.03
C ARG A 234 1.38 15.60 18.07
N PHE A 235 1.86 14.99 17.00
CA PHE A 235 2.13 13.55 16.94
C PHE A 235 3.57 13.25 17.37
N THR A 236 3.84 11.99 17.75
CA THR A 236 5.20 11.50 18.03
C THR A 236 6.11 11.71 16.83
N ILE A 237 7.25 12.35 17.03
CA ILE A 237 8.28 12.55 16.01
C ILE A 237 8.94 11.20 15.74
N ARG A 238 9.06 10.84 14.45
CA ARG A 238 9.75 9.63 13.99
C ARG A 238 11.11 10.02 13.44
N GLU A 239 12.18 9.44 13.98
CA GLU A 239 13.55 9.65 13.51
C GLU A 239 14.00 8.41 12.71
N PRO A 240 14.09 8.50 11.37
CA PRO A 240 14.58 7.39 10.58
C PRO A 240 16.09 7.22 10.79
N ARG A 241 16.54 5.98 11.00
CA ARG A 241 17.95 5.60 11.06
C ARG A 241 18.22 4.45 10.11
N THR A 242 19.16 4.64 9.20
CA THR A 242 19.58 3.61 8.24
C THR A 242 20.84 2.95 8.75
N VAL A 243 20.81 1.62 8.90
CA VAL A 243 21.99 0.80 9.23
C VAL A 243 22.35 -0.02 8.00
N THR A 244 23.53 0.23 7.44
CA THR A 244 24.05 -0.48 6.28
C THR A 244 24.99 -1.58 6.74
N VAL A 245 24.75 -2.81 6.27
CA VAL A 245 25.56 -3.97 6.57
C VAL A 245 26.03 -4.58 5.25
N ALA A 246 27.35 -4.74 5.10
CA ALA A 246 27.94 -5.39 3.94
C ALA A 246 27.85 -6.92 4.06
N PHE A 247 27.82 -7.61 2.92
CA PHE A 247 28.00 -9.07 2.90
C PHE A 247 29.38 -9.46 3.41
N THR A 248 29.48 -10.63 4.04
CA THR A 248 30.79 -11.28 4.19
C THR A 248 31.26 -11.85 2.85
N PRO A 249 32.57 -12.11 2.67
CA PRO A 249 33.08 -12.73 1.44
C PRO A 249 32.43 -14.10 1.10
N GLU A 250 31.99 -14.86 2.11
CA GLU A 250 31.26 -16.11 1.94
C GLU A 250 29.81 -15.87 1.49
N GLN A 251 29.13 -14.88 2.09
CA GLN A 251 27.76 -14.50 1.72
C GLN A 251 27.71 -13.93 0.30
N GLU A 252 28.65 -13.07 -0.07
CA GLU A 252 28.74 -12.47 -1.40
C GLU A 252 28.98 -13.53 -2.49
N ARG A 253 29.87 -14.49 -2.22
CA ARG A 253 30.09 -15.64 -3.12
C ARG A 253 28.83 -16.48 -3.30
N LEU A 254 28.17 -16.86 -2.20
CA LEU A 254 26.94 -17.64 -2.27
C LEU A 254 25.83 -16.88 -3.01
N TYR A 255 25.63 -15.60 -2.70
CA TYR A 255 24.64 -14.75 -3.35
C TYR A 255 24.87 -14.67 -4.86
N THR A 256 26.11 -14.41 -5.27
CA THR A 256 26.48 -14.27 -6.69
C THR A 256 26.28 -15.58 -7.44
N GLU A 257 26.72 -16.70 -6.87
CA GLU A 257 26.60 -18.02 -7.50
C GLU A 257 25.13 -18.48 -7.58
N LEU A 258 24.34 -18.25 -6.53
CA LEU A 258 22.90 -18.54 -6.50
C LEU A 258 22.17 -17.83 -7.63
N LEU A 259 22.38 -16.51 -7.77
CA LEU A 259 21.72 -15.72 -8.79
C LEU A 259 22.21 -16.08 -10.20
N SER A 260 23.51 -16.31 -10.35
CA SER A 260 24.10 -16.77 -11.61
C SER A 260 23.47 -18.08 -12.07
N LEU A 261 23.41 -19.08 -11.20
CA LEU A 261 22.86 -20.39 -11.50
C LEU A 261 21.33 -20.32 -11.75
N ARG A 262 20.58 -19.55 -10.96
CA ARG A 262 19.13 -19.39 -11.20
C ARG A 262 18.84 -18.72 -12.55
N ARG A 263 19.62 -17.69 -12.92
CA ARG A 263 19.50 -17.05 -14.23
C ARG A 263 19.75 -18.03 -15.37
N GLU A 264 20.75 -18.89 -15.23
CA GLU A 264 21.09 -19.90 -16.24
C GLU A 264 20.00 -20.98 -16.36
N ILE A 265 19.42 -21.42 -15.24
CA ILE A 265 18.29 -22.36 -15.23
C ILE A 265 17.08 -21.74 -15.96
N LEU A 266 16.70 -20.51 -15.59
CA LEU A 266 15.53 -19.87 -16.19
C LEU A 266 15.75 -19.52 -17.67
N ALA A 267 16.98 -19.25 -18.10
CA ALA A 267 17.31 -18.90 -19.49
C ALA A 267 17.03 -20.02 -20.49
N LEU A 268 16.82 -21.25 -20.00
CA LEU A 268 16.42 -22.39 -20.83
C LEU A 268 15.00 -22.24 -21.38
N ASP A 269 14.11 -21.63 -20.59
CA ASP A 269 12.67 -21.59 -20.88
C ASP A 269 12.16 -20.17 -21.15
N TYR A 270 12.89 -19.12 -20.74
CA TYR A 270 12.41 -17.74 -20.74
C TYR A 270 13.30 -16.76 -21.51
N SER A 271 12.66 -15.75 -22.11
CA SER A 271 13.36 -14.65 -22.78
C SER A 271 14.09 -13.73 -21.79
N PRO A 272 15.15 -13.01 -22.20
CA PRO A 272 15.91 -12.14 -21.30
C PRO A 272 15.11 -11.09 -20.52
N GLN A 273 14.00 -10.62 -21.11
CA GLN A 273 13.11 -9.65 -20.45
C GLN A 273 12.33 -10.29 -19.30
N VAL A 274 11.83 -11.51 -19.51
CA VAL A 274 11.09 -12.29 -18.50
C VAL A 274 12.04 -12.75 -17.40
N LEU A 275 13.27 -13.15 -17.74
CA LEU A 275 14.29 -13.51 -16.75
C LEU A 275 14.49 -12.43 -15.70
N ARG A 276 14.63 -11.17 -16.14
CA ARG A 276 14.83 -10.04 -15.23
C ARG A 276 13.66 -9.88 -14.26
N LEU A 277 12.43 -10.14 -14.70
CA LEU A 277 11.25 -10.08 -13.84
C LEU A 277 11.26 -11.23 -12.81
N LEU A 278 11.56 -12.45 -13.26
CA LEU A 278 11.56 -13.65 -12.43
C LEU A 278 12.67 -13.65 -11.36
N THR A 279 13.84 -13.06 -11.65
CA THR A 279 14.94 -13.04 -10.68
C THR A 279 14.81 -11.98 -9.60
N VAL A 280 14.02 -10.93 -9.81
CA VAL A 280 13.85 -9.84 -8.82
C VAL A 280 13.35 -10.36 -7.47
N THR A 281 12.41 -11.31 -7.45
CA THR A 281 11.90 -11.86 -6.19
C THR A 281 12.97 -12.64 -5.43
N LEU A 282 13.77 -13.44 -6.13
CA LEU A 282 14.90 -14.16 -5.53
C LEU A 282 15.98 -13.21 -5.02
N GLU A 283 16.31 -12.17 -5.80
CA GLU A 283 17.27 -11.13 -5.40
C GLU A 283 16.81 -10.41 -4.12
N ARG A 284 15.54 -10.01 -4.06
CA ARG A 284 14.93 -9.40 -2.86
C ARG A 284 15.00 -10.33 -1.65
N GLN A 285 14.72 -11.63 -1.82
CA GLN A 285 14.75 -12.59 -0.73
C GLN A 285 16.17 -12.86 -0.22
N ALA A 286 17.13 -13.04 -1.14
CA ALA A 286 18.53 -13.26 -0.81
C ALA A 286 19.15 -12.03 -0.13
N ALA A 287 18.76 -10.81 -0.54
CA ALA A 287 19.12 -9.56 0.14
C ALA A 287 18.40 -9.38 1.50
N SER A 288 17.20 -9.95 1.66
CA SER A 288 16.46 -9.93 2.93
C SER A 288 17.19 -10.74 4.00
N CYS A 289 17.41 -12.04 3.76
CA CYS A 289 18.12 -12.92 4.69
C CYS A 289 18.66 -14.16 3.97
N LEU A 290 19.95 -14.13 3.64
CA LEU A 290 20.63 -15.24 2.98
C LEU A 290 20.63 -16.53 3.84
N PRO A 291 20.87 -16.50 5.17
CA PRO A 291 20.76 -17.70 6.01
C PRO A 291 19.36 -18.32 6.07
N ALA A 292 18.29 -17.53 5.96
CA ALA A 292 16.94 -18.08 5.88
C ALA A 292 16.68 -18.79 4.55
N LEU A 293 17.36 -18.35 3.49
CA LEU A 293 17.22 -18.86 2.14
C LEU A 293 18.01 -20.16 1.90
N THR A 294 19.08 -20.41 2.66
CA THR A 294 19.85 -21.68 2.55
C THR A 294 19.01 -22.91 2.83
N ALA A 295 18.02 -22.81 3.71
CA ALA A 295 17.12 -23.90 4.08
C ALA A 295 16.27 -24.42 2.90
N VAL A 296 16.19 -23.66 1.80
CA VAL A 296 15.33 -23.94 0.64
C VAL A 296 16.07 -23.91 -0.68
N ILE A 297 17.40 -23.95 -0.64
CA ILE A 297 18.23 -23.93 -1.86
C ILE A 297 17.79 -25.03 -2.83
N ASP A 298 17.38 -26.19 -2.32
CA ASP A 298 16.89 -27.28 -3.15
C ASP A 298 15.58 -26.99 -3.88
N GLU A 299 14.71 -26.15 -3.31
CA GLU A 299 13.49 -25.67 -3.97
C GLU A 299 13.87 -24.65 -5.05
N ILE A 300 14.75 -23.69 -4.73
CA ILE A 300 15.19 -22.63 -5.64
C ILE A 300 15.91 -23.18 -6.87
N LEU A 301 16.67 -24.26 -6.70
CA LEU A 301 17.40 -24.89 -7.78
C LEU A 301 16.47 -25.61 -8.76
N ARG A 302 15.26 -26.03 -8.39
CA ARG A 302 14.36 -26.70 -9.34
C ARG A 302 13.85 -25.69 -10.37
N PRO A 303 13.80 -26.02 -11.67
CA PRO A 303 13.25 -25.16 -12.73
C PRO A 303 11.92 -24.48 -12.34
N ALA A 304 10.95 -25.26 -11.85
CA ALA A 304 9.64 -24.80 -11.37
C ALA A 304 9.55 -24.52 -9.84
N GLY A 305 10.63 -24.71 -9.07
CA GLY A 305 10.55 -24.72 -7.60
C GLY A 305 10.65 -23.37 -6.90
N PHE A 306 10.78 -22.27 -7.65
CA PHE A 306 10.72 -20.93 -7.08
C PHE A 306 9.32 -20.34 -7.21
N ASN A 307 8.37 -20.90 -6.45
CA ASN A 307 6.99 -20.43 -6.40
C ASN A 307 6.87 -19.26 -5.42
N VAL A 308 6.30 -18.14 -5.84
CA VAL A 308 6.08 -16.95 -4.98
C VAL A 308 5.05 -17.25 -3.87
N GLY A 309 4.04 -18.10 -4.14
CA GLY A 309 2.96 -18.44 -3.21
C GLY A 309 3.38 -19.29 -2.00
N THR A 310 4.60 -19.84 -1.99
CA THR A 310 5.16 -20.53 -0.80
C THR A 310 6.03 -19.61 0.07
N ILE A 311 6.20 -18.35 -0.33
CA ILE A 311 7.14 -17.40 0.28
C ILE A 311 6.40 -16.18 0.87
N THR A 312 5.18 -15.91 0.39
CA THR A 312 4.29 -14.83 0.82
C THR A 312 2.93 -15.42 1.23
N ASP A 313 2.14 -14.68 2.01
CA ASP A 313 0.74 -15.04 2.34
C ASP A 313 -0.25 -14.63 1.23
N ASP A 314 0.22 -14.39 -0.01
CA ASP A 314 -0.60 -13.95 -1.15
C ASP A 314 -1.26 -15.16 -1.85
N PRO A 315 -2.61 -15.22 -1.95
CA PRO A 315 -3.34 -16.37 -2.48
C PRO A 315 -3.33 -16.50 -4.02
N GLU A 316 -2.66 -15.62 -4.78
CA GLU A 316 -2.80 -15.54 -6.25
C GLU A 316 -1.80 -16.37 -7.09
N VAL A 317 -1.05 -17.33 -6.52
CA VAL A 317 0.02 -18.04 -7.26
C VAL A 317 -0.25 -19.54 -7.43
N GLU A 318 -0.41 -20.00 -8.68
CA GLU A 318 -0.64 -21.41 -9.04
C GLU A 318 0.66 -22.25 -9.03
N ASN A 319 0.52 -23.57 -8.87
CA ASN A 319 1.64 -24.53 -8.85
C ASN A 319 1.95 -25.04 -10.27
N GLU A 320 3.21 -24.94 -10.70
CA GLU A 320 3.70 -25.57 -11.94
C GLU A 320 4.38 -26.92 -11.69
N ASP A 321 4.35 -27.78 -12.71
CA ASP A 321 4.92 -29.13 -12.68
C ASP A 321 6.45 -29.13 -12.53
N VAL A 322 6.95 -30.10 -11.74
CA VAL A 322 8.36 -30.20 -11.35
C VAL A 322 9.19 -30.88 -12.44
N LEU A 323 10.00 -30.10 -13.16
CA LEU A 323 11.03 -30.63 -14.07
C LEU A 323 12.38 -30.83 -13.33
N PRO A 324 13.18 -31.84 -13.70
CA PRO A 324 14.50 -32.07 -13.11
C PRO A 324 15.56 -31.07 -13.62
N LEU A 325 16.61 -30.86 -12.83
CA LEU A 325 17.74 -30.00 -13.19
C LEU A 325 18.55 -30.60 -14.36
N PRO A 326 18.90 -29.81 -15.40
CA PRO A 326 19.74 -30.30 -16.49
C PRO A 326 21.09 -30.85 -15.98
N PRO A 327 21.63 -31.94 -16.55
CA PRO A 327 22.88 -32.56 -16.11
C PRO A 327 24.07 -31.60 -16.05
N GLN A 328 24.14 -30.64 -16.98
CA GLN A 328 25.21 -29.65 -17.09
C GLN A 328 25.27 -28.70 -15.88
N LEU A 329 24.16 -28.52 -15.17
CA LEU A 329 24.04 -27.61 -14.03
C LEU A 329 24.18 -28.32 -12.68
N GLN A 330 24.24 -29.65 -12.68
CA GLN A 330 24.22 -30.45 -11.44
C GLN A 330 25.48 -30.24 -10.60
N GLU A 331 26.66 -30.11 -11.21
CA GLU A 331 27.91 -29.86 -10.48
C GLU A 331 27.89 -28.51 -9.76
N ARG A 332 27.43 -27.45 -10.44
CA ARG A 332 27.25 -26.12 -9.84
C ARG A 332 26.22 -26.14 -8.71
N ALA A 333 25.12 -26.87 -8.88
CA ALA A 333 24.11 -27.06 -7.83
C ALA A 333 24.70 -27.75 -6.59
N ILE A 334 25.55 -28.77 -6.76
CA ILE A 334 26.27 -29.42 -5.66
C ILE A 334 27.22 -28.44 -4.97
N GLU A 335 27.95 -27.64 -5.74
CA GLU A 335 28.84 -26.62 -5.18
C GLU A 335 28.07 -25.56 -4.38
N LEU A 336 26.96 -25.06 -4.92
CA LEU A 336 26.11 -24.08 -4.25
C LEU A 336 25.57 -24.62 -2.92
N ARG A 337 25.11 -25.89 -2.89
CA ARG A 337 24.71 -26.57 -1.66
C ARG A 337 25.83 -26.61 -0.64
N ARG A 338 27.04 -26.96 -1.08
CA ARG A 338 28.23 -26.97 -0.22
C ARG A 338 28.49 -25.57 0.35
N MET A 339 28.48 -24.54 -0.48
CA MET A 339 28.66 -23.15 -0.04
C MET A 339 27.64 -22.77 1.03
N ALA A 340 26.37 -23.11 0.82
CA ALA A 340 25.29 -22.83 1.76
C ALA A 340 25.43 -23.54 3.10
N THR A 341 25.82 -24.82 3.09
CA THR A 341 26.11 -25.56 4.33
C THR A 341 27.38 -25.09 5.04
N SER A 342 28.31 -24.48 4.31
CA SER A 342 29.56 -23.96 4.84
C SER A 342 29.51 -22.50 5.28
N LEU A 343 28.34 -21.85 5.16
CA LEU A 343 28.20 -20.48 5.62
C LEU A 343 28.48 -20.39 7.13
N PRO A 344 29.29 -19.42 7.57
CA PRO A 344 29.50 -19.20 8.99
C PRO A 344 28.17 -18.93 9.73
N ASP A 345 28.06 -19.40 10.97
CA ASP A 345 26.92 -19.08 11.86
C ASP A 345 26.78 -17.59 12.15
N ARG A 346 27.84 -16.83 11.87
CA ARG A 346 27.90 -15.38 12.06
C ARG A 346 27.13 -14.67 10.94
N ASP A 347 26.02 -14.04 11.28
CA ASP A 347 25.25 -13.15 10.40
C ASP A 347 25.38 -11.68 10.86
N PRO A 348 26.18 -10.84 10.15
CA PRO A 348 26.36 -9.44 10.49
C PRO A 348 25.06 -8.62 10.51
N LYS A 349 24.08 -8.97 9.68
CA LYS A 349 22.80 -8.26 9.61
C LYS A 349 21.93 -8.61 10.83
N LEU A 350 21.94 -9.87 11.23
CA LEU A 350 21.34 -10.31 12.50
C LEU A 350 22.03 -9.67 13.70
N GLU A 351 23.36 -9.60 13.73
CA GLU A 351 24.12 -8.95 14.81
C GLU A 351 23.70 -7.49 14.99
N ALA A 352 23.64 -6.73 13.88
CA ALA A 352 23.19 -5.34 13.89
C ALA A 352 21.73 -5.21 14.36
N LEU A 353 20.83 -6.09 13.90
CA LEU A 353 19.44 -6.11 14.34
C LEU A 353 19.32 -6.41 15.84
N LEU A 354 20.04 -7.40 16.35
CA LEU A 354 20.06 -7.75 17.77
C LEU A 354 20.60 -6.61 18.63
N GLN A 355 21.58 -5.86 18.14
CA GLN A 355 22.05 -4.66 18.81
C GLN A 355 20.93 -3.60 18.91
N ILE A 356 20.25 -3.30 17.80
CA ILE A 356 19.12 -2.35 17.78
C ILE A 356 18.01 -2.79 18.73
N VAL A 357 17.63 -4.07 18.68
CA VAL A 357 16.60 -4.65 19.56
C VAL A 357 17.04 -4.54 21.02
N GLY A 358 18.29 -4.87 21.33
CA GLY A 358 18.85 -4.77 22.68
C GLY A 358 18.86 -3.34 23.21
N GLU A 359 19.25 -2.36 22.39
CA GLU A 359 19.22 -0.94 22.72
C GLU A 359 17.79 -0.43 22.94
N ALA A 360 16.86 -0.82 22.08
CA ALA A 360 15.45 -0.43 22.18
C ALA A 360 14.80 -1.00 23.47
N ILE A 361 15.04 -2.28 23.77
CA ILE A 361 14.50 -2.96 24.96
C ILE A 361 15.08 -2.38 26.26
N LYS A 362 16.39 -2.06 26.29
CA LYS A 362 17.08 -1.51 27.47
C LYS A 362 16.96 0.02 27.61
N GLY A 363 16.50 0.70 26.56
CA GLY A 363 16.37 2.15 26.53
C GLY A 363 15.29 2.68 27.49
N LYS A 364 15.19 4.02 27.59
CA LYS A 364 14.20 4.71 28.43
C LYS A 364 12.76 4.63 27.90
N GLY A 365 12.56 4.07 26.71
CA GLY A 365 11.27 3.95 26.05
C GLY A 365 10.44 2.76 26.55
N PRO A 366 9.34 2.40 25.86
CA PRO A 366 8.46 1.29 26.25
C PRO A 366 9.13 -0.09 26.14
N GLY A 367 10.33 -0.18 25.55
CA GLY A 367 11.07 -1.43 25.39
C GLY A 367 10.43 -2.39 24.40
N LYS A 368 9.68 -1.86 23.42
CA LYS A 368 8.92 -2.63 22.43
C LYS A 368 9.51 -2.42 21.05
N VAL A 369 9.62 -3.49 20.28
CA VAL A 369 10.16 -3.46 18.91
C VAL A 369 9.20 -4.16 17.95
N LEU A 370 8.88 -3.49 16.85
CA LEU A 370 8.10 -4.06 15.75
C LEU A 370 9.05 -4.27 14.57
N ILE A 371 9.15 -5.50 14.08
CA ILE A 371 10.04 -5.87 12.97
C ILE A 371 9.18 -6.39 11.83
N PHE A 372 9.36 -5.79 10.66
CA PHE A 372 8.63 -6.14 9.46
C PHE A 372 9.52 -6.92 8.49
N SER A 373 8.94 -7.93 7.85
CA SER A 373 9.59 -8.61 6.72
C SER A 373 8.52 -9.08 5.74
N PHE A 374 8.79 -8.89 4.45
CA PHE A 374 7.94 -9.41 3.38
C PHE A 374 7.94 -10.95 3.36
N PHE A 375 9.09 -11.57 3.62
CA PHE A 375 9.29 -13.01 3.44
C PHE A 375 9.04 -13.77 4.75
N LEU A 376 8.12 -14.74 4.72
CA LEU A 376 7.75 -15.57 5.89
C LEU A 376 8.94 -16.36 6.46
N ARG A 377 9.82 -16.85 5.58
CA ARG A 377 11.01 -17.61 6.00
C ARG A 377 12.03 -16.74 6.74
N THR A 378 12.16 -15.47 6.35
CA THR A 378 12.96 -14.50 7.12
C THR A 378 12.35 -14.29 8.50
N ILE A 379 11.02 -14.19 8.59
CA ILE A 379 10.35 -14.04 9.88
C ILE A 379 10.59 -15.27 10.77
N ALA A 380 10.44 -16.49 10.23
CA ALA A 380 10.71 -17.72 10.97
C ALA A 380 12.18 -17.83 11.44
N TYR A 381 13.12 -17.38 10.62
CA TYR A 381 14.53 -17.28 11.01
C TYR A 381 14.72 -16.30 12.18
N LEU A 382 14.20 -15.08 12.06
CA LEU A 382 14.31 -14.06 13.10
C LEU A 382 13.63 -14.49 14.41
N HIS A 383 12.48 -15.15 14.33
CA HIS A 383 11.76 -15.68 15.48
C HIS A 383 12.63 -16.64 16.30
N ARG A 384 13.27 -17.62 15.64
CA ARG A 384 14.19 -18.57 16.31
C ARG A 384 15.39 -17.86 16.93
N GLN A 385 15.99 -16.91 16.22
CA GLN A 385 17.17 -16.20 16.69
C GLN A 385 16.88 -15.30 17.90
N LEU A 386 15.76 -14.57 17.87
CA LEU A 386 15.36 -13.68 18.96
C LEU A 386 14.92 -14.46 20.22
N LEU A 387 14.19 -15.57 20.05
CA LEU A 387 13.87 -16.49 21.15
C LEU A 387 15.14 -17.08 21.77
N GLY A 388 16.11 -17.49 20.95
CA GLY A 388 17.40 -17.99 21.43
C GLY A 388 18.23 -16.95 22.20
N LYS A 389 17.95 -15.65 22.01
CA LYS A 389 18.54 -14.54 22.78
C LYS A 389 17.70 -14.14 24.00
N GLY A 390 16.63 -14.87 24.30
CA GLY A 390 15.76 -14.65 25.47
C GLY A 390 14.76 -13.50 25.31
N CYS A 391 14.49 -13.03 24.08
CA CYS A 391 13.46 -12.04 23.85
C CYS A 391 12.07 -12.69 23.89
N ARG A 392 11.06 -12.01 24.45
CA ARG A 392 9.66 -12.45 24.36
C ARG A 392 9.10 -11.98 23.03
N VAL A 393 8.94 -12.91 22.08
CA VAL A 393 8.60 -12.60 20.70
C VAL A 393 7.27 -13.25 20.31
N ALA A 394 6.47 -12.54 19.52
CA ALA A 394 5.31 -13.11 18.85
C ALA A 394 5.33 -12.82 17.34
N LEU A 395 4.53 -13.60 16.62
CA LEU A 395 4.40 -13.55 15.17
C LEU A 395 2.97 -13.13 14.80
N ILE A 396 2.83 -12.17 13.87
CA ILE A 396 1.56 -11.84 13.23
C ILE A 396 1.71 -12.01 11.71
N THR A 397 1.06 -13.02 11.16
CA THR A 397 0.98 -13.30 9.72
C THR A 397 -0.47 -13.30 9.27
N GLY A 398 -0.72 -13.35 7.96
CA GLY A 398 -2.08 -13.45 7.42
C GLY A 398 -2.82 -14.73 7.86
N GLN A 399 -2.07 -15.72 8.36
CA GLN A 399 -2.58 -17.01 8.84
C GLN A 399 -3.07 -17.00 10.30
N VAL A 400 -2.77 -15.94 11.05
CA VAL A 400 -3.19 -15.80 12.45
C VAL A 400 -4.62 -15.29 12.50
N ASP A 401 -5.50 -16.01 13.21
CA ASP A 401 -6.91 -15.62 13.34
C ASP A 401 -7.08 -14.31 14.13
N ASP A 402 -8.21 -13.63 13.92
CA ASP A 402 -8.44 -12.31 14.51
C ASP A 402 -8.49 -12.31 16.05
N ARG A 403 -8.92 -13.41 16.69
CA ARG A 403 -8.95 -13.50 18.15
C ARG A 403 -7.55 -13.66 18.71
N GLU A 404 -6.74 -14.52 18.09
CA GLU A 404 -5.33 -14.67 18.44
C GLU A 404 -4.55 -13.38 18.20
N ARG A 405 -4.81 -12.69 17.08
CA ARG A 405 -4.22 -11.39 16.76
C ARG A 405 -4.51 -10.36 17.85
N GLU A 406 -5.76 -10.24 18.30
CA GLU A 406 -6.15 -9.33 19.38
C GLU A 406 -5.42 -9.68 20.70
N HIS A 407 -5.35 -10.97 21.05
CA HIS A 407 -4.65 -11.43 22.24
C HIS A 407 -3.14 -11.09 22.21
N LEU A 408 -2.46 -11.29 21.07
CA LEU A 408 -1.06 -10.93 20.91
C LEU A 408 -0.84 -9.41 21.02
N ARG A 409 -1.78 -8.60 20.51
CA ARG A 409 -1.75 -7.14 20.66
C ARG A 409 -1.88 -6.71 22.11
N GLU A 410 -2.81 -7.29 22.87
CA GLU A 410 -2.96 -7.02 24.30
C GLU A 410 -1.66 -7.30 25.05
N ARG A 411 -1.04 -8.45 24.81
CA ARG A 411 0.25 -8.81 25.40
C ARG A 411 1.39 -7.87 25.00
N PHE A 412 1.38 -7.37 23.77
CA PHE A 412 2.38 -6.39 23.31
C PHE A 412 2.21 -5.02 23.99
N ARG A 413 0.98 -4.63 24.33
CA ARG A 413 0.68 -3.38 25.06
C ARG A 413 1.08 -3.42 26.53
N LEU A 414 1.19 -4.61 27.14
CA LEU A 414 1.59 -4.77 28.54
C LEU A 414 2.97 -4.16 28.80
N LYS A 415 3.15 -3.60 30.01
CA LYS A 415 4.44 -3.07 30.46
C LYS A 415 5.45 -4.21 30.56
N ARG A 416 6.72 -3.91 30.29
CA ARG A 416 7.81 -4.91 30.28
C ARG A 416 7.90 -5.76 31.56
N ASN A 417 7.60 -5.18 32.72
CA ASN A 417 7.66 -5.86 34.02
C ASN A 417 6.58 -6.94 34.19
N ASP A 418 5.54 -6.92 33.35
CA ASP A 418 4.54 -7.96 33.31
C ASP A 418 5.13 -9.22 32.67
N PRO A 419 5.00 -10.41 33.30
CA PRO A 419 5.54 -11.66 32.76
C PRO A 419 4.98 -12.01 31.38
N GLU A 420 3.71 -11.68 31.11
CA GLU A 420 3.02 -12.01 29.86
C GLU A 420 3.32 -11.04 28.72
N ALA A 421 4.05 -9.95 29.01
CA ALA A 421 4.37 -8.93 28.03
C ALA A 421 5.28 -9.45 26.90
N LEU A 422 5.01 -9.00 25.68
CA LEU A 422 5.87 -9.28 24.52
C LEU A 422 6.83 -8.11 24.28
N ASP A 423 8.11 -8.39 24.06
CA ASP A 423 9.13 -7.37 23.79
C ASP A 423 9.24 -7.06 22.28
N VAL A 424 9.08 -8.09 21.44
CA VAL A 424 9.22 -7.98 19.99
C VAL A 424 8.00 -8.57 19.29
N LEU A 425 7.52 -7.89 18.26
CA LEU A 425 6.48 -8.38 17.38
C LEU A 425 7.04 -8.47 15.96
N LEU A 426 6.98 -9.66 15.37
CA LEU A 426 7.38 -9.89 13.98
C LEU A 426 6.11 -9.89 13.11
N SER A 427 6.08 -9.08 12.06
CA SER A 427 4.92 -8.97 11.18
C SER A 427 5.28 -9.15 9.71
N SER A 428 4.41 -9.87 9.00
CA SER A 428 4.36 -9.86 7.53
C SER A 428 3.63 -8.61 7.03
N GLU A 429 3.69 -8.34 5.72
CA GLU A 429 2.96 -7.22 5.09
C GLU A 429 1.46 -7.30 5.37
N VAL A 430 0.85 -8.47 5.15
CA VAL A 430 -0.58 -8.74 5.38
C VAL A 430 -0.94 -8.66 6.87
N GLY A 431 -0.04 -9.09 7.76
CA GLY A 431 -0.25 -9.04 9.21
C GLY A 431 -0.32 -7.62 9.80
N CYS A 432 0.00 -6.59 9.01
CA CYS A 432 0.04 -5.19 9.47
C CYS A 432 -1.28 -4.43 9.31
N GLU A 433 -2.17 -4.90 8.45
CA GLU A 433 -3.45 -4.25 8.21
C GLU A 433 -4.31 -4.32 9.49
N GLY A 434 -4.71 -3.16 10.02
CA GLY A 434 -5.54 -3.09 11.23
C GLY A 434 -4.81 -3.30 12.57
N LEU A 435 -3.47 -3.15 12.65
CA LEU A 435 -2.74 -3.28 13.92
C LEU A 435 -2.99 -2.15 14.95
N ASP A 436 -3.70 -1.07 14.57
CA ASP A 436 -3.87 0.18 15.34
C ASP A 436 -4.68 0.05 16.64
#